data_AF-A0A139WKY3-F1
#
_entry.id   AF-A0A139WKY3-F1
#
_cell.length_a   1.000
_cell.length_b   1.000
_cell.length_c   1.000
_cell.angle_alpha   90.00
_cell.angle_beta   90.00
_cell.angle_gamma   90.00
#
_symmetry.space_group_name_H-M   'P 1'
#
loop_
_entity.id
_entity.type
_entity.pdbx_description
1 polymer ?
#
loop_
_entity_poly.entity_id
_entity_poly.type
_entity_poly.pdbx_seq_one_letter_code
_entity_poly.pdbx_strand_id
1 'polypeptide(L)'
;MTTVHEVFELPMKKSGVIGRDEVEKIFLNWQAILQCNRRFLSDLYDWTSSGSDILGPVISKHLQNMQVYEVFCGKQLDSAALLQKLTETSTAFRDLMRKCQNNVATKGMPLSSFLIKPMQRITRYPLLISKIIENTAEDHPDYESLQEALRNAEKFLNDINENVKLKENQERYDWLQRCVQNDLNIVFNSETNKLGPRKLIHFGVLSKVKSGKELIGFLFNDFFLLIQPSKSLGTQFTFQRNSNISYKMYKQPILIQDLSFSRESTDHVEQGTDSNRVIKIQDNKNKYTLSLLAPTVNECNLWVKRIEKCKEVYNKVDSLSQTRPKTKPHLGKSCGRLLVLVQKGKRFVSSGKPHTDNVYCKVTLGDQRQQTDLSKDQIINGNVPQNSAPQVPTIVWNYSMQFQLRNLETEVITFTVYGLNLYCPDEFLGRAELKIIDILRETQNTNGPITKKLILHQVESGEIVVKLDLQLFDF
;
A
#
# COMPACT_ATOMS: atom_id res chain seq x y z
N MET A 1 -31.66 -3.86 19.06
CA MET A 1 -30.50 -3.03 19.45
C MET A 1 -30.65 -2.47 20.85
N THR A 2 -31.83 -1.97 21.23
CA THR A 2 -32.15 -1.53 22.61
C THR A 2 -31.83 -2.58 23.67
N THR A 3 -32.23 -3.85 23.45
CA THR A 3 -31.90 -4.97 24.35
C THR A 3 -30.40 -5.10 24.64
N VAL A 4 -29.54 -4.89 23.65
CA VAL A 4 -28.08 -4.98 23.84
C VAL A 4 -27.59 -3.88 24.79
N HIS A 5 -28.12 -2.66 24.61
CA HIS A 5 -27.77 -1.54 25.47
C HIS A 5 -28.24 -1.77 26.91
N GLU A 6 -29.53 -2.09 27.08
CA GLU A 6 -30.15 -2.15 28.40
C GLU A 6 -29.75 -3.39 29.21
N VAL A 7 -29.60 -4.53 28.54
CA VAL A 7 -29.40 -5.83 29.20
C VAL A 7 -27.94 -6.22 29.29
N PHE A 8 -27.08 -5.75 28.38
CA PHE A 8 -25.65 -6.11 28.39
C PHE A 8 -24.76 -4.91 28.67
N GLU A 9 -24.87 -3.82 27.90
CA GLU A 9 -23.96 -2.68 28.01
C GLU A 9 -24.04 -1.97 29.37
N LEU A 10 -25.25 -1.57 29.80
CA LEU A 10 -25.43 -0.88 31.07
C LEU A 10 -25.04 -1.74 32.29
N PRO A 11 -25.46 -3.02 32.40
CA PRO A 11 -25.01 -3.88 33.49
C PRO A 11 -23.50 -4.11 33.48
N MET A 12 -22.88 -4.22 32.31
CA MET A 12 -21.41 -4.37 32.20
C MET A 12 -20.66 -3.12 32.63
N LYS A 13 -21.16 -1.92 32.31
CA LYS A 13 -20.60 -0.65 32.81
C LYS A 13 -20.75 -0.53 34.32
N LYS A 14 -21.90 -0.95 34.87
CA LYS A 14 -22.21 -0.84 36.31
C LYS A 14 -21.48 -1.87 37.17
N SER A 15 -21.20 -3.06 36.64
CA SER A 15 -20.61 -4.15 37.41
C SER A 15 -19.13 -3.92 37.74
N GLY A 16 -18.41 -3.15 36.92
CA GLY A 16 -16.97 -2.94 37.06
C GLY A 16 -16.12 -4.19 36.83
N VAL A 17 -16.71 -5.27 36.30
CA VAL A 17 -16.02 -6.57 36.08
C VAL A 17 -14.92 -6.46 35.01
N ILE A 18 -15.08 -5.53 34.08
CA ILE A 18 -14.06 -5.16 33.07
C ILE A 18 -13.90 -3.64 33.01
N GLY A 19 -12.78 -3.18 32.48
CA GLY A 19 -12.49 -1.75 32.37
C GLY A 19 -13.46 -1.04 31.41
N ARG A 20 -13.68 0.27 31.61
CA ARG A 20 -14.53 1.08 30.71
C ARG A 20 -14.07 0.99 29.25
N ASP A 21 -12.77 1.04 29.02
CA ASP A 21 -12.16 0.89 27.70
C ASP A 21 -12.47 -0.47 27.05
N GLU A 22 -12.54 -1.55 27.83
CA GLU A 22 -12.89 -2.88 27.32
C GLU A 22 -14.37 -2.95 26.96
N VAL A 23 -15.25 -2.33 27.76
CA VAL A 23 -16.67 -2.18 27.41
C VAL A 23 -16.81 -1.42 26.10
N GLU A 24 -16.12 -0.29 25.94
CA GLU A 24 -16.15 0.49 24.70
C GLU A 24 -15.61 -0.29 23.50
N LYS A 25 -14.60 -1.14 23.68
CA LYS A 25 -14.10 -2.03 22.63
C LYS A 25 -15.08 -3.15 22.27
N ILE A 26 -15.89 -3.64 23.22
CA ILE A 26 -16.92 -4.66 22.94
C ILE A 26 -18.10 -4.03 22.18
N PHE A 27 -18.64 -2.91 22.66
CA PHE A 27 -19.86 -2.32 22.07
C PHE A 27 -19.58 -1.32 20.94
N LEU A 28 -18.34 -0.85 20.78
CA LEU A 28 -17.95 0.09 19.73
C LEU A 28 -18.88 1.32 19.74
N ASN A 29 -19.37 1.75 18.56
CA ASN A 29 -20.30 2.85 18.40
C ASN A 29 -21.78 2.39 18.39
N TRP A 30 -22.15 1.36 19.15
CA TRP A 30 -23.51 0.80 19.18
C TRP A 30 -24.63 1.83 19.37
N GLN A 31 -24.40 2.84 20.22
CA GLN A 31 -25.38 3.91 20.47
C GLN A 31 -25.67 4.75 19.22
N ALA A 32 -24.66 5.03 18.41
CA ALA A 32 -24.82 5.75 17.15
C ALA A 32 -25.65 4.94 16.15
N ILE A 33 -25.41 3.62 16.06
CA ILE A 33 -26.21 2.71 15.24
C ILE A 33 -27.66 2.68 15.72
N LEU A 34 -27.88 2.56 17.04
CA LEU A 34 -29.22 2.56 17.63
C LEU A 34 -29.97 3.87 17.30
N GLN A 35 -29.33 5.03 17.45
CA GLN A 35 -29.94 6.31 17.13
C GLN A 35 -30.24 6.45 15.63
N CYS A 36 -29.32 6.03 14.76
CA CYS A 36 -29.53 6.00 13.31
C CYS A 36 -30.77 5.17 12.95
N ASN A 37 -30.91 3.96 13.51
CA ASN A 37 -32.05 3.10 13.22
C ASN A 37 -33.35 3.59 13.83
N ARG A 38 -33.32 4.28 14.98
CA ARG A 38 -34.52 4.90 15.57
C ARG A 38 -35.07 5.99 14.68
N ARG A 39 -34.21 6.84 14.10
CA ARG A 39 -34.63 7.87 13.14
C ARG A 39 -35.22 7.23 11.88
N PHE A 40 -34.57 6.20 11.33
CA PHE A 40 -35.11 5.50 10.17
C PHE A 40 -36.46 4.85 10.46
N LEU A 41 -36.61 4.20 11.62
CA LEU A 41 -37.87 3.60 12.04
C LEU A 41 -38.98 4.64 12.22
N SER A 42 -38.67 5.81 12.77
CA SER A 42 -39.63 6.91 12.91
C SER A 42 -40.18 7.35 11.56
N ASP A 43 -39.29 7.64 10.60
CA ASP A 43 -39.70 8.06 9.26
C ASP A 43 -40.47 6.95 8.51
N LEU A 44 -40.17 5.67 8.78
CA LEU A 44 -40.95 4.55 8.24
C LEU A 44 -42.37 4.47 8.85
N TYR A 45 -42.52 4.78 10.14
CA TYR A 45 -43.85 4.89 10.76
C TYR A 45 -44.64 6.06 10.18
N ASP A 46 -44.01 7.23 10.04
CA ASP A 46 -44.65 8.40 9.45
C ASP A 46 -45.08 8.13 8.01
N TRP A 47 -44.24 7.47 7.21
CA TRP A 47 -44.58 6.98 5.88
C TRP A 47 -45.79 6.04 5.91
N THR A 48 -45.78 5.03 6.79
CA THR A 48 -46.89 4.07 6.92
C THR A 48 -48.20 4.78 7.30
N SER A 49 -48.13 5.76 8.22
CA SER A 49 -49.29 6.54 8.66
C SER A 49 -49.80 7.51 7.59
N SER A 50 -48.95 7.94 6.66
CA SER A 50 -49.36 8.81 5.53
C SER A 50 -50.20 8.08 4.48
N GLY A 51 -50.17 6.74 4.45
CA GLY A 51 -50.83 5.93 3.42
C GLY A 51 -50.16 5.99 2.05
N SER A 52 -48.96 6.57 1.94
CA SER A 52 -48.18 6.63 0.70
C SER A 52 -47.60 5.26 0.33
N ASP A 53 -47.58 4.95 -0.96
CA ASP A 53 -46.88 3.83 -1.58
C ASP A 53 -45.47 4.18 -2.07
N ILE A 54 -44.99 5.42 -1.81
CA ILE A 54 -43.68 5.93 -2.23
C ILE A 54 -42.68 5.81 -1.07
N LEU A 55 -41.79 4.82 -1.12
CA LEU A 55 -40.85 4.47 -0.05
C LEU A 55 -39.39 4.78 -0.40
N GLY A 56 -39.02 4.76 -1.69
CA GLY A 56 -37.67 4.96 -2.19
C GLY A 56 -36.94 6.19 -1.61
N PRO A 57 -37.56 7.39 -1.58
CA PRO A 57 -36.94 8.59 -1.01
C PRO A 57 -36.63 8.47 0.49
N VAL A 58 -37.49 7.79 1.26
CA VAL A 58 -37.28 7.55 2.70
C VAL A 58 -36.05 6.66 2.89
N ILE A 59 -35.93 5.58 2.10
CA ILE A 59 -34.77 4.68 2.15
C ILE A 59 -33.50 5.43 1.77
N SER A 60 -33.50 6.15 0.64
CA SER A 60 -32.33 6.89 0.16
C SER A 60 -31.82 7.93 1.16
N LYS A 61 -32.73 8.69 1.79
CA LYS A 61 -32.40 9.65 2.86
C LYS A 61 -31.63 9.00 4.01
N HIS A 62 -32.05 7.79 4.42
CA HIS A 62 -31.44 7.13 5.58
C HIS A 62 -30.16 6.37 5.22
N LEU A 63 -30.06 5.77 4.04
CA LEU A 63 -28.84 5.06 3.59
C LEU A 63 -27.61 5.97 3.63
N GLN A 64 -27.73 7.24 3.23
CA GLN A 64 -26.64 8.22 3.31
C GLN A 64 -26.13 8.45 4.74
N ASN A 65 -27.02 8.29 5.73
CA ASN A 65 -26.71 8.47 7.16
C ASN A 65 -26.24 7.17 7.84
N MET A 66 -26.17 6.04 7.13
CA MET A 66 -25.76 4.75 7.70
C MET A 66 -24.25 4.58 7.83
N GLN A 67 -23.42 5.59 7.54
CA GLN A 67 -21.95 5.55 7.70
C GLN A 67 -21.48 5.08 9.09
N VAL A 68 -22.31 5.23 10.13
CA VAL A 68 -22.05 4.66 11.47
C VAL A 68 -21.85 3.14 11.46
N TYR A 69 -22.39 2.41 10.48
CA TYR A 69 -22.18 0.97 10.33
C TYR A 69 -20.75 0.65 9.90
N GLU A 70 -20.11 1.51 9.12
CA GLU A 70 -18.74 1.32 8.66
C GLU A 70 -17.76 1.24 9.82
N VAL A 71 -17.89 2.18 10.78
CA VAL A 71 -17.09 2.20 12.01
C VAL A 71 -17.27 0.92 12.83
N PHE A 72 -18.51 0.40 12.89
CA PHE A 72 -18.82 -0.82 13.62
C PHE A 72 -18.21 -2.05 12.93
N CYS A 73 -18.50 -2.24 11.64
CA CYS A 73 -18.03 -3.35 10.84
C CYS A 73 -16.49 -3.41 10.80
N GLY A 74 -15.82 -2.26 10.72
CA GLY A 74 -14.36 -2.16 10.72
C GLY A 74 -13.66 -2.63 12.01
N LYS A 75 -14.38 -2.76 13.13
CA LYS A 75 -13.84 -3.19 14.44
C LYS A 75 -14.57 -4.40 15.01
N GLN A 76 -15.53 -4.97 14.27
CA GLN A 76 -16.40 -6.02 14.79
C GLN A 76 -15.65 -7.31 15.10
N LEU A 77 -14.66 -7.67 14.29
CA LEU A 77 -13.81 -8.85 14.55
C LEU A 77 -12.96 -8.68 15.80
N ASP A 78 -12.39 -7.49 16.02
CA ASP A 78 -11.62 -7.14 17.22
C ASP A 78 -12.50 -7.24 18.48
N SER A 79 -13.73 -6.70 18.40
CA SER A 79 -14.74 -6.81 19.45
C SER A 79 -15.09 -8.26 19.76
N ALA A 80 -15.32 -9.09 18.72
CA ALA A 80 -15.63 -10.51 18.89
C ALA A 80 -14.47 -11.29 19.54
N ALA A 81 -13.23 -11.02 19.12
CA ALA A 81 -12.03 -11.64 19.69
C ALA A 81 -11.83 -11.26 21.16
N LEU A 82 -12.06 -9.99 21.51
CA LEU A 82 -12.00 -9.54 22.91
C LEU A 82 -13.09 -10.20 23.76
N LEU A 83 -14.33 -10.25 23.26
CA LEU A 83 -15.44 -10.90 23.94
C LEU A 83 -15.16 -12.39 24.20
N GLN A 84 -14.62 -13.09 23.19
CA GLN A 84 -14.22 -14.48 23.32
C GLN A 84 -13.13 -14.65 24.38
N LYS A 85 -12.04 -13.87 24.28
CA LYS A 85 -10.95 -13.89 25.25
C LYS A 85 -11.45 -13.72 26.68
N LEU A 86 -12.27 -12.70 26.93
CA LEU A 86 -12.81 -12.44 28.27
C LEU A 86 -13.71 -13.58 28.77
N THR A 87 -14.49 -14.21 27.88
CA THR A 87 -15.35 -15.36 28.21
C THR A 87 -14.53 -16.59 28.60
N GLU A 88 -13.38 -16.79 27.96
CA GLU A 88 -12.47 -17.89 28.22
C GLU A 88 -11.62 -17.66 29.48
N THR A 89 -11.12 -16.43 29.69
CA THR A 89 -10.14 -16.13 30.74
C THR A 89 -10.73 -15.61 32.04
N SER A 90 -11.95 -15.06 32.05
CA SER A 90 -12.55 -14.44 33.24
C SER A 90 -13.85 -15.14 33.67
N THR A 91 -13.79 -15.81 34.82
CA THR A 91 -14.95 -16.44 35.47
C THR A 91 -16.02 -15.41 35.81
N ALA A 92 -15.64 -14.28 36.43
CA ALA A 92 -16.54 -13.20 36.79
C ALA A 92 -17.26 -12.60 35.57
N PHE A 93 -16.55 -12.43 34.45
CA PHE A 93 -17.16 -11.95 33.21
C PHE A 93 -18.17 -12.95 32.66
N ARG A 94 -17.83 -14.24 32.65
CA ARG A 94 -18.72 -15.30 32.20
C ARG A 94 -20.01 -15.38 33.04
N ASP A 95 -19.90 -15.25 34.36
CA ASP A 95 -21.07 -15.25 35.25
C ASP A 95 -21.96 -14.02 35.05
N LEU A 96 -21.36 -12.85 34.83
CA LEU A 96 -22.09 -11.63 34.45
C LEU A 96 -22.84 -11.83 33.13
N MET A 97 -22.19 -12.39 32.10
CA MET A 97 -22.83 -12.66 30.80
C MET A 97 -23.98 -13.66 30.93
N ARG A 98 -23.82 -14.72 31.74
CA ARG A 98 -24.90 -15.65 32.05
C ARG A 98 -26.08 -14.95 32.72
N LYS A 99 -25.82 -14.07 33.70
CA LYS A 99 -26.86 -13.27 34.36
C LYS A 99 -27.61 -12.38 33.37
N CYS A 100 -26.91 -11.74 32.44
CA CYS A 100 -27.52 -10.91 31.39
C CYS A 100 -28.36 -11.77 30.43
N GLN A 101 -27.85 -12.93 30.02
CA GLN A 101 -28.53 -13.89 29.14
C GLN A 101 -29.79 -14.52 29.77
N ASN A 102 -29.90 -14.54 31.10
CA ASN A 102 -31.12 -15.00 31.78
C ASN A 102 -32.26 -13.98 31.72
N ASN A 103 -32.02 -12.74 31.26
CA ASN A 103 -33.08 -11.77 31.05
C ASN A 103 -33.99 -12.21 29.88
N VAL A 104 -35.31 -12.19 30.10
CA VAL A 104 -36.34 -12.60 29.13
C VAL A 104 -36.21 -11.90 27.78
N ALA A 105 -35.79 -10.63 27.76
CA ALA A 105 -35.61 -9.85 26.54
C ALA A 105 -34.55 -10.44 25.59
N THR A 106 -33.62 -11.25 26.09
CA THR A 106 -32.59 -11.91 25.28
C THR A 106 -33.06 -13.22 24.65
N LYS A 107 -34.18 -13.78 25.12
CA LYS A 107 -34.68 -15.12 24.74
C LYS A 107 -33.60 -16.21 24.86
N GLY A 108 -32.73 -16.09 25.86
CA GLY A 108 -31.65 -17.05 26.11
C GLY A 108 -30.49 -16.99 25.13
N MET A 109 -30.43 -15.99 24.25
CA MET A 109 -29.31 -15.84 23.30
C MET A 109 -28.11 -15.10 23.93
N PRO A 110 -26.86 -15.51 23.63
CA PRO A 110 -25.67 -14.84 24.13
C PRO A 110 -25.42 -13.50 23.40
N LEU A 111 -24.65 -12.60 24.03
CA LEU A 111 -24.29 -11.29 23.47
C LEU A 111 -23.70 -11.37 22.05
N SER A 112 -22.84 -12.36 21.80
CA SER A 112 -22.20 -12.56 20.49
C SER A 112 -23.22 -12.69 19.34
N SER A 113 -24.36 -13.33 19.58
CA SER A 113 -25.42 -13.49 18.58
C SER A 113 -26.18 -12.19 18.25
N PHE A 114 -26.09 -11.19 19.14
CA PHE A 114 -26.64 -9.85 18.90
C PHE A 114 -25.63 -8.94 18.22
N LEU A 115 -24.34 -9.01 18.58
CA LEU A 115 -23.30 -8.16 18.00
C LEU A 115 -23.06 -8.42 16.51
N ILE A 116 -23.46 -9.59 15.98
CA ILE A 116 -23.42 -9.87 14.53
C ILE A 116 -24.53 -9.17 13.73
N LYS A 117 -25.61 -8.72 14.39
CA LYS A 117 -26.83 -8.23 13.72
C LYS A 117 -26.64 -6.95 12.88
N PRO A 118 -25.82 -5.95 13.26
CA PRO A 118 -25.62 -4.76 12.42
C PRO A 118 -25.06 -5.11 11.04
N MET A 119 -24.04 -5.97 10.98
CA MET A 119 -23.48 -6.47 9.71
C MET A 119 -24.51 -7.24 8.90
N GLN A 120 -25.28 -8.13 9.56
CA GLN A 120 -26.38 -8.86 8.89
C GLN A 120 -27.50 -7.93 8.39
N ARG A 121 -27.72 -6.79 9.04
CA ARG A 121 -28.76 -5.85 8.65
C ARG A 121 -28.36 -5.07 7.41
N ILE A 122 -27.12 -4.57 7.37
CA ILE A 122 -26.67 -3.76 6.23
C ILE A 122 -26.57 -4.58 4.94
N THR A 123 -26.19 -5.86 5.03
CA THR A 123 -26.17 -6.78 3.88
C THR A 123 -27.57 -7.13 3.35
N ARG A 124 -28.63 -6.93 4.15
CA ARG A 124 -30.00 -7.23 3.75
C ARG A 124 -30.70 -6.08 3.01
N TYR A 125 -30.25 -4.83 3.14
CA TYR A 125 -30.94 -3.72 2.48
C TYR A 125 -30.98 -3.86 0.96
N PRO A 126 -29.89 -4.20 0.25
CA PRO A 126 -29.95 -4.43 -1.20
C PRO A 126 -30.98 -5.51 -1.56
N LEU A 127 -31.01 -6.62 -0.81
CA LEU A 127 -31.94 -7.74 -1.05
C LEU A 127 -33.41 -7.33 -0.83
N LEU A 128 -33.69 -6.55 0.21
CA LEU A 128 -35.04 -6.08 0.51
C LEU A 128 -35.51 -5.06 -0.53
N ILE A 129 -34.65 -4.12 -0.93
CA ILE A 129 -34.97 -3.10 -1.94
C ILE A 129 -35.21 -3.77 -3.30
N SER A 130 -34.33 -4.70 -3.69
CA SER A 130 -34.51 -5.51 -4.92
C SER A 130 -35.88 -6.20 -4.93
N LYS A 131 -36.29 -6.77 -3.78
CA LYS A 131 -37.59 -7.45 -3.71
C LYS A 131 -38.78 -6.49 -3.80
N ILE A 132 -38.65 -5.26 -3.33
CA ILE A 132 -39.67 -4.22 -3.50
C ILE A 132 -39.76 -3.82 -4.98
N ILE A 133 -38.61 -3.58 -5.64
CA ILE A 133 -38.54 -3.25 -7.07
C ILE A 133 -39.20 -4.35 -7.92
N GLU A 134 -38.93 -5.63 -7.63
CA GLU A 134 -39.57 -6.76 -8.33
C GLU A 134 -41.10 -6.77 -8.27
N ASN A 135 -41.70 -6.06 -7.31
CA ASN A 135 -43.15 -5.94 -7.12
C ASN A 135 -43.65 -4.50 -7.37
N THR A 136 -42.83 -3.64 -7.97
CA THR A 136 -43.16 -2.25 -8.31
C THR A 136 -43.17 -2.13 -9.83
N ALA A 137 -44.26 -1.67 -10.42
CA ALA A 137 -44.36 -1.49 -11.87
C ALA A 137 -43.38 -0.39 -12.36
N GLU A 138 -42.86 -0.51 -13.58
CA GLU A 138 -41.85 0.44 -14.12
C GLU A 138 -42.41 1.86 -14.28
N ASP A 139 -43.72 2.01 -14.45
CA ASP A 139 -44.44 3.28 -14.53
C ASP A 139 -44.83 3.85 -13.15
N HIS A 140 -44.59 3.12 -12.07
CA HIS A 140 -44.87 3.57 -10.71
C HIS A 140 -43.92 4.72 -10.32
N PRO A 141 -44.41 5.80 -9.67
CA PRO A 141 -43.57 6.96 -9.34
C PRO A 141 -42.38 6.66 -8.42
N ASP A 142 -42.44 5.56 -7.66
CA ASP A 142 -41.35 5.14 -6.76
C ASP A 142 -40.27 4.28 -7.44
N TYR A 143 -40.50 3.77 -8.67
CA TYR A 143 -39.61 2.81 -9.32
C TYR A 143 -38.17 3.33 -9.46
N GLU A 144 -38.01 4.54 -10.02
CA GLU A 144 -36.70 5.19 -10.17
C GLU A 144 -36.03 5.50 -8.83
N SER A 145 -36.82 5.94 -7.84
CA SER A 145 -36.32 6.23 -6.49
C SER A 145 -35.80 4.97 -5.80
N LEU A 146 -36.47 3.83 -6.00
CA LEU A 146 -36.04 2.53 -5.48
C LEU A 146 -34.79 2.01 -6.22
N GLN A 147 -34.69 2.19 -7.53
CA GLN A 147 -33.49 1.86 -8.31
C GLN A 147 -32.27 2.66 -7.83
N GLU A 148 -32.44 3.95 -7.54
CA GLU A 148 -31.40 4.76 -6.92
C GLU A 148 -31.04 4.27 -5.50
N ALA A 149 -32.05 3.96 -4.67
CA ALA A 149 -31.83 3.42 -3.34
C ALA A 149 -31.04 2.10 -3.37
N LEU A 150 -31.35 1.21 -4.32
CA LEU A 150 -30.63 -0.05 -4.51
C LEU A 150 -29.16 0.19 -4.85
N ARG A 151 -28.88 1.02 -5.86
CA ARG A 151 -27.50 1.37 -6.25
C ARG A 151 -26.72 1.96 -5.08
N ASN A 152 -27.35 2.83 -4.30
CA ASN A 152 -26.74 3.42 -3.11
C ASN A 152 -26.47 2.38 -2.01
N ALA A 153 -27.40 1.44 -1.77
CA ALA A 153 -27.23 0.38 -0.79
C ALA A 153 -26.10 -0.60 -1.18
N GLU A 154 -26.04 -0.99 -2.46
CA GLU A 154 -24.98 -1.85 -2.99
C GLU A 154 -23.61 -1.20 -2.92
N LYS A 155 -23.53 0.07 -3.34
CA LYS A 155 -22.31 0.87 -3.22
C LYS A 155 -21.85 0.95 -1.77
N PHE A 156 -22.75 1.30 -0.86
CA PHE A 156 -22.44 1.41 0.56
C PHE A 156 -21.93 0.09 1.16
N LEU A 157 -22.54 -1.04 0.79
CA LEU A 157 -22.08 -2.35 1.24
C LEU A 157 -20.67 -2.69 0.72
N ASN A 158 -20.40 -2.39 -0.55
CA ASN A 158 -19.08 -2.57 -1.14
C ASN A 158 -18.03 -1.68 -0.47
N ASP A 159 -18.37 -0.43 -0.18
CA ASP A 159 -17.48 0.53 0.50
C ASP A 159 -17.13 0.03 1.91
N ILE A 160 -18.10 -0.46 2.70
CA ILE A 160 -17.83 -1.07 4.01
C ILE A 160 -16.86 -2.25 3.87
N ASN A 161 -17.11 -3.16 2.92
CA ASN A 161 -16.29 -4.35 2.74
C ASN A 161 -14.84 -3.99 2.37
N GLU A 162 -14.64 -3.02 1.47
CA GLU A 162 -13.30 -2.55 1.13
C GLU A 162 -12.65 -1.80 2.30
N ASN A 163 -13.38 -1.00 3.07
CA ASN A 163 -12.81 -0.28 4.23
C ASN A 163 -12.38 -1.22 5.36
N VAL A 164 -13.16 -2.27 5.65
CA VAL A 164 -12.75 -3.33 6.58
C VAL A 164 -11.42 -3.96 6.13
N LYS A 165 -11.33 -4.32 4.85
CA LYS A 165 -10.15 -4.93 4.26
C LYS A 165 -8.94 -3.98 4.22
N LEU A 166 -9.15 -2.69 3.96
CA LEU A 166 -8.10 -1.67 4.01
C LEU A 166 -7.57 -1.51 5.44
N LYS A 167 -8.44 -1.48 6.45
CA LYS A 167 -8.03 -1.41 7.86
C LYS A 167 -7.22 -2.64 8.28
N GLU A 168 -7.66 -3.84 7.94
CA GLU A 168 -6.88 -5.06 8.21
C GLU A 168 -5.51 -5.00 7.53
N ASN A 169 -5.43 -4.52 6.28
CA ASN A 169 -4.16 -4.39 5.58
C ASN A 169 -3.25 -3.33 6.23
N GLN A 170 -3.82 -2.21 6.70
CA GLN A 170 -3.08 -1.19 7.42
C GLN A 170 -2.43 -1.75 8.68
N GLU A 171 -3.19 -2.51 9.48
CA GLU A 171 -2.66 -3.15 10.69
C GLU A 171 -1.52 -4.14 10.37
N ARG A 172 -1.62 -4.87 9.25
CA ARG A 172 -0.55 -5.76 8.76
C ARG A 172 0.71 -4.98 8.33
N TYR A 173 0.56 -3.85 7.65
CA TYR A 173 1.68 -2.99 7.27
C TYR A 173 2.34 -2.35 8.48
N ASP A 174 1.57 -1.85 9.43
CA ASP A 174 2.05 -1.32 10.70
C ASP A 174 2.86 -2.38 11.46
N TRP A 175 2.37 -3.63 11.49
CA TRP A 175 3.11 -4.73 12.09
C TRP A 175 4.44 -4.99 11.36
N LEU A 176 4.44 -5.05 10.03
CA LEU A 176 5.67 -5.24 9.24
C LEU A 176 6.68 -4.12 9.49
N GLN A 177 6.21 -2.87 9.53
CA GLN A 177 7.06 -1.69 9.74
C GLN A 177 7.69 -1.66 11.14
N ARG A 178 6.96 -2.14 12.16
CA ARG A 178 7.40 -2.09 13.58
C ARG A 178 8.15 -3.33 14.04
N CYS A 179 7.76 -4.52 13.56
CA CYS A 179 8.24 -5.80 14.09
C CYS A 179 9.35 -6.43 13.26
N VAL A 180 9.52 -6.06 12.00
CA VAL A 180 10.56 -6.61 11.11
C VAL A 180 11.74 -5.65 11.05
N GLN A 181 12.94 -6.16 11.36
CA GLN A 181 14.19 -5.46 11.10
C GLN A 181 14.34 -5.23 9.59
N ASN A 182 14.28 -3.96 9.21
CA ASN A 182 14.15 -3.50 7.83
C ASN A 182 15.36 -2.66 7.44
N ASP A 183 16.49 -3.33 7.23
CA ASP A 183 17.76 -2.67 6.86
C ASP A 183 17.67 -1.97 5.49
N LEU A 184 16.67 -2.32 4.67
CA LEU A 184 16.39 -1.73 3.36
C LEU A 184 15.48 -0.49 3.43
N ASN A 185 15.04 -0.07 4.62
CA ASN A 185 14.14 1.07 4.83
C ASN A 185 12.86 1.04 3.96
N ILE A 186 12.33 -0.15 3.68
CA ILE A 186 11.10 -0.32 2.90
C ILE A 186 9.92 0.27 3.68
N VAL A 187 9.25 1.27 3.12
CA VAL A 187 7.97 1.74 3.65
C VAL A 187 6.88 0.83 3.13
N PHE A 188 6.36 -0.09 3.94
CA PHE A 188 5.42 -1.13 3.45
C PHE A 188 4.11 -0.55 2.92
N ASN A 189 3.61 0.50 3.58
CA ASN A 189 2.42 1.25 3.17
C ASN A 189 2.79 2.40 2.22
N SER A 190 3.25 2.08 1.01
CA SER A 190 3.67 3.06 0.00
C SER A 190 3.06 2.76 -1.37
N GLU A 191 3.18 3.73 -2.28
CA GLU A 191 3.11 3.46 -3.71
C GLU A 191 4.25 2.52 -4.12
N THR A 192 4.00 1.76 -5.18
CA THR A 192 5.00 0.92 -5.86
C THR A 192 5.51 1.64 -7.11
N ASN A 193 6.61 1.17 -7.68
CA ASN A 193 7.19 1.78 -8.88
C ASN A 193 6.32 1.71 -10.14
N LYS A 194 5.39 0.75 -10.23
CA LYS A 194 4.59 0.52 -11.45
C LYS A 194 3.12 0.14 -11.23
N LEU A 195 2.75 -0.39 -10.07
CA LEU A 195 1.45 -1.04 -9.85
C LEU A 195 0.50 -0.22 -8.97
N GLY A 196 0.81 1.05 -8.72
CA GLY A 196 0.07 1.89 -7.79
C GLY A 196 0.31 1.47 -6.33
N PRO A 197 -0.70 1.57 -5.44
CA PRO A 197 -0.53 1.27 -4.02
C PRO A 197 -0.07 -0.16 -3.76
N ARG A 198 0.84 -0.34 -2.80
CA ARG A 198 1.28 -1.68 -2.39
C ARG A 198 0.13 -2.45 -1.75
N LYS A 199 -0.02 -3.71 -2.14
CA LYS A 199 -1.05 -4.65 -1.65
C LYS A 199 -0.39 -5.93 -1.17
N LEU A 200 -0.61 -6.30 0.08
CA LEU A 200 -0.30 -7.65 0.57
C LEU A 200 -1.29 -8.65 -0.03
N ILE A 201 -0.79 -9.57 -0.85
CA ILE A 201 -1.59 -10.53 -1.62
C ILE A 201 -1.73 -11.85 -0.88
N HIS A 202 -0.66 -12.32 -0.24
CA HIS A 202 -0.64 -13.56 0.53
C HIS A 202 0.51 -13.59 1.52
N PHE A 203 0.38 -14.36 2.60
CA PHE A 203 1.43 -14.59 3.58
C PHE A 203 1.24 -15.97 4.22
N GLY A 204 2.31 -16.53 4.79
CA GLY A 204 2.26 -17.85 5.40
C GLY A 204 3.63 -18.36 5.82
N VAL A 205 3.63 -19.36 6.70
CA VAL A 205 4.85 -20.04 7.18
C VAL A 205 5.35 -20.98 6.09
N LEU A 206 6.66 -20.94 5.83
CA LEU A 206 7.35 -21.78 4.86
C LEU A 206 8.64 -22.31 5.50
N SER A 207 9.01 -23.55 5.20
CA SER A 207 10.28 -24.13 5.69
C SER A 207 11.25 -24.33 4.55
N LYS A 208 12.50 -23.90 4.70
CA LYS A 208 13.52 -24.14 3.66
C LYS A 208 13.93 -25.60 3.66
N VAL A 209 13.65 -26.33 2.58
CA VAL A 209 13.85 -27.80 2.45
C VAL A 209 15.23 -28.23 2.94
N LYS A 210 16.30 -27.69 2.35
CA LYS A 210 17.69 -28.08 2.64
C LYS A 210 18.19 -27.83 4.07
N SER A 211 17.50 -27.01 4.86
CA SER A 211 18.02 -26.58 6.17
C SER A 211 17.01 -26.64 7.30
N GLY A 212 15.76 -26.99 7.02
CA GLY A 212 14.65 -26.93 7.96
C GLY A 212 14.31 -25.54 8.50
N LYS A 213 15.01 -24.48 8.09
CA LYS A 213 14.81 -23.11 8.61
C LYS A 213 13.37 -22.66 8.38
N GLU A 214 12.70 -22.34 9.48
CA GLU A 214 11.37 -21.72 9.48
C GLU A 214 11.47 -20.27 9.00
N LEU A 215 10.65 -19.94 8.01
CA LEU A 215 10.54 -18.62 7.38
C LEU A 215 9.07 -18.22 7.32
N ILE A 216 8.82 -16.92 7.17
CA ILE A 216 7.49 -16.40 6.85
C ILE A 216 7.59 -15.68 5.50
N GLY A 217 6.82 -16.15 4.53
CA GLY A 217 6.69 -15.51 3.23
C GLY A 217 5.62 -14.44 3.25
N PHE A 218 5.88 -13.34 2.55
CA PHE A 218 4.94 -12.26 2.26
C PHE A 218 5.02 -11.96 0.76
N LEU A 219 3.92 -12.17 0.05
CA LEU A 219 3.77 -11.77 -1.35
C LEU A 219 3.02 -10.46 -1.41
N PHE A 220 3.69 -9.42 -1.90
CA PHE A 220 3.07 -8.17 -2.29
C PHE A 220 2.85 -8.17 -3.81
N ASN A 221 2.12 -7.17 -4.30
CA ASN A 221 1.93 -6.98 -5.73
C ASN A 221 3.24 -6.64 -6.47
N ASP A 222 4.24 -6.05 -5.80
CA ASP A 222 5.52 -5.59 -6.37
C ASP A 222 6.75 -6.43 -6.01
N PHE A 223 6.74 -7.16 -4.88
CA PHE A 223 7.81 -8.08 -4.51
C PHE A 223 7.37 -9.26 -3.63
N PHE A 224 8.25 -10.26 -3.52
CA PHE A 224 8.17 -11.38 -2.58
C PHE A 224 9.25 -11.24 -1.49
N LEU A 225 8.82 -11.17 -0.23
CA LEU A 225 9.65 -11.01 0.96
C LEU A 225 9.65 -12.29 1.78
N LEU A 226 10.84 -12.68 2.27
CA LEU A 226 11.00 -13.73 3.26
C LEU A 226 11.62 -13.13 4.53
N ILE A 227 10.98 -13.35 5.67
CA ILE A 227 11.54 -13.01 6.98
C ILE A 227 11.83 -14.28 7.78
N GLN A 228 12.80 -14.17 8.68
CA GLN A 228 13.18 -15.22 9.61
C GLN A 228 12.86 -14.78 11.05
N PRO A 229 12.03 -15.54 11.79
CA PRO A 229 11.86 -15.32 13.22
C PRO A 229 13.10 -15.81 14.00
N SER A 230 13.42 -15.18 15.14
CA SER A 230 14.55 -15.58 15.99
C SER A 230 14.31 -16.83 16.82
N LYS A 231 13.05 -17.22 17.00
CA LYS A 231 12.60 -18.45 17.67
C LYS A 231 11.52 -19.11 16.83
N SER A 232 11.36 -20.42 16.96
CA SER A 232 10.28 -21.11 16.25
C SER A 232 8.91 -20.64 16.74
N LEU A 233 7.97 -20.50 15.82
CA LEU A 233 6.63 -19.98 16.07
C LEU A 233 5.73 -21.03 16.75
N GLY A 234 5.99 -22.32 16.56
CA GLY A 234 5.28 -23.47 17.14
C GLY A 234 3.79 -23.61 16.73
N THR A 235 3.13 -22.51 16.37
CA THR A 235 1.72 -22.35 16.00
C THR A 235 1.60 -21.57 14.68
N GLN A 236 0.37 -21.41 14.16
CA GLN A 236 0.13 -20.58 12.97
C GLN A 236 0.61 -19.13 13.20
N PHE A 237 1.26 -18.55 12.19
CA PHE A 237 1.71 -17.16 12.25
C PHE A 237 0.52 -16.20 12.30
N THR A 238 0.60 -15.22 13.21
CA THR A 238 -0.37 -14.12 13.32
C THR A 238 0.36 -12.78 13.42
N PHE A 239 -0.29 -11.69 13.03
CA PHE A 239 0.24 -10.33 13.11
C PHE A 239 0.17 -9.74 14.54
N GLN A 240 0.29 -10.59 15.55
CA GLN A 240 0.35 -10.14 16.95
C GLN A 240 1.80 -9.80 17.31
N ARG A 241 1.97 -8.75 18.11
CA ARG A 241 3.30 -8.39 18.61
C ARG A 241 3.69 -9.38 19.71
N ASN A 242 4.78 -10.12 19.47
CA ASN A 242 5.41 -10.95 20.50
C ASN A 242 6.78 -10.36 20.85
N SER A 243 6.89 -9.72 22.02
CA SER A 243 8.13 -9.09 22.48
C SER A 243 9.31 -10.07 22.61
N ASN A 244 9.04 -11.38 22.65
CA ASN A 244 10.07 -12.41 22.81
C ASN A 244 10.63 -12.94 21.49
N ILE A 245 10.10 -12.50 20.35
CA ILE A 245 10.51 -12.90 19.00
C ILE A 245 10.89 -11.66 18.20
N SER A 246 12.07 -11.68 17.62
CA SER A 246 12.52 -10.69 16.65
C SER A 246 12.41 -11.27 15.24
N TYR A 247 12.04 -10.43 14.29
CA TYR A 247 11.92 -10.82 12.89
C TYR A 247 12.92 -10.04 12.07
N LYS A 248 13.66 -10.72 11.19
CA LYS A 248 14.62 -10.09 10.28
C LYS A 248 14.40 -10.53 8.85
N MET A 249 14.74 -9.68 7.88
CA MET A 249 14.73 -10.09 6.48
C MET A 249 15.74 -11.24 6.27
N TYR A 250 15.28 -12.34 5.67
CA TYR A 250 16.15 -13.50 5.39
C TYR A 250 17.10 -13.21 4.22
N LYS A 251 16.57 -12.52 3.21
CA LYS A 251 17.25 -12.04 2.00
C LYS A 251 16.57 -10.76 1.51
N GLN A 252 17.23 -10.06 0.60
CA GLN A 252 16.62 -8.95 -0.12
C GLN A 252 15.31 -9.41 -0.80
N PRO A 253 14.21 -8.63 -0.73
CA PRO A 253 12.96 -8.99 -1.38
C PRO A 253 13.11 -9.09 -2.90
N ILE A 254 12.54 -10.15 -3.47
CA ILE A 254 12.60 -10.47 -4.89
C ILE A 254 11.49 -9.70 -5.60
N LEU A 255 11.83 -8.75 -6.47
CA LEU A 255 10.84 -8.03 -7.28
C LEU A 255 10.06 -9.01 -8.16
N ILE A 256 8.77 -8.77 -8.39
CA ILE A 256 7.92 -9.68 -9.17
C ILE A 256 8.45 -9.92 -10.59
N GLN A 257 9.09 -8.92 -11.20
CA GLN A 257 9.73 -9.05 -12.51
C GLN A 257 10.90 -10.05 -12.54
N ASP A 258 11.60 -10.18 -11.40
CA ASP A 258 12.79 -11.02 -11.25
C ASP A 258 12.46 -12.38 -10.60
N LEU A 259 11.21 -12.56 -10.16
CA LEU A 259 10.72 -13.75 -9.48
C LEU A 259 10.31 -14.82 -10.49
N SER A 260 11.00 -15.96 -10.48
CA SER A 260 10.57 -17.19 -11.16
C SER A 260 10.17 -18.25 -10.14
N PHE A 261 9.23 -19.11 -10.48
CA PHE A 261 8.85 -20.23 -9.63
C PHE A 261 8.61 -21.50 -10.45
N SER A 262 8.84 -22.65 -9.84
CA SER A 262 8.50 -23.96 -10.40
C SER A 262 8.10 -24.93 -9.29
N ARG A 263 7.41 -26.00 -9.67
CA ARG A 263 7.19 -27.15 -8.78
C ARG A 263 8.45 -28.02 -8.79
N GLU A 264 8.80 -28.60 -7.65
CA GLU A 264 9.92 -29.55 -7.58
C GLU A 264 9.41 -30.92 -8.01
N SER A 265 10.11 -31.59 -8.94
CA SER A 265 9.78 -32.97 -9.33
C SER A 265 10.07 -33.92 -8.17
N THR A 266 9.38 -35.05 -8.15
CA THR A 266 9.58 -36.13 -7.15
C THR A 266 11.03 -36.59 -7.05
N ASP A 267 11.80 -36.45 -8.12
CA ASP A 267 13.14 -37.02 -8.25
C ASP A 267 14.25 -36.23 -7.54
N HIS A 268 13.96 -35.00 -7.09
CA HIS A 268 14.94 -34.08 -6.48
C HIS A 268 14.70 -33.78 -5.00
N VAL A 269 13.70 -34.39 -4.40
CA VAL A 269 13.29 -34.13 -3.02
C VAL A 269 13.91 -35.20 -2.10
N GLU A 270 14.49 -34.79 -0.97
CA GLU A 270 15.06 -35.71 0.04
C GLU A 270 14.01 -36.74 0.49
N GLN A 271 14.43 -38.00 0.67
CA GLN A 271 13.54 -39.12 1.04
C GLN A 271 12.67 -38.75 2.26
N GLY A 272 11.36 -38.75 2.08
CA GLY A 272 10.36 -38.46 3.13
C GLY A 272 9.69 -37.08 3.06
N THR A 273 10.13 -36.17 2.18
CA THR A 273 9.43 -34.89 1.97
C THR A 273 8.41 -35.00 0.83
N ASP A 274 7.17 -34.61 1.07
CA ASP A 274 6.12 -34.57 0.05
C ASP A 274 6.39 -33.45 -0.96
N SER A 275 6.79 -33.82 -2.17
CA SER A 275 7.11 -32.90 -3.28
C SER A 275 5.94 -32.00 -3.66
N ASN A 276 4.68 -32.42 -3.42
CA ASN A 276 3.51 -31.61 -3.72
C ASN A 276 3.36 -30.40 -2.78
N ARG A 277 4.13 -30.36 -1.70
CA ARG A 277 4.19 -29.22 -0.77
C ARG A 277 5.36 -28.30 -1.06
N VAL A 278 6.20 -28.62 -2.04
CA VAL A 278 7.41 -27.86 -2.31
C VAL A 278 7.23 -26.90 -3.49
N ILE A 279 7.66 -25.65 -3.29
CA ILE A 279 7.75 -24.62 -4.31
C ILE A 279 9.19 -24.14 -4.42
N LYS A 280 9.72 -24.14 -5.64
CA LYS A 280 11.06 -23.65 -5.94
C LYS A 280 10.94 -22.20 -6.39
N ILE A 281 11.54 -21.28 -5.64
CA ILE A 281 11.56 -19.84 -5.91
C ILE A 281 12.95 -19.45 -6.38
N GLN A 282 13.04 -18.80 -7.54
CA GLN A 282 14.28 -18.32 -8.13
C GLN A 282 14.26 -16.79 -8.25
N ASP A 283 15.36 -16.18 -7.80
CA ASP A 283 15.68 -14.78 -8.06
C ASP A 283 16.58 -14.72 -9.29
N ASN A 284 16.05 -14.23 -10.40
CA ASN A 284 16.78 -14.15 -11.67
C ASN A 284 17.87 -13.07 -11.64
N LYS A 285 17.68 -12.02 -10.84
CA LYS A 285 18.63 -10.91 -10.72
C LYS A 285 19.85 -11.32 -9.90
N ASN A 286 19.62 -11.91 -8.74
CA ASN A 286 20.69 -12.34 -7.82
C ASN A 286 21.16 -13.79 -8.05
N LYS A 287 20.58 -14.48 -9.05
CA LYS A 287 20.95 -15.83 -9.52
C LYS A 287 20.98 -16.88 -8.40
N TYR A 288 20.01 -16.87 -7.49
CA TYR A 288 19.87 -17.92 -6.47
C TYR A 288 18.48 -18.55 -6.49
N THR A 289 18.40 -19.77 -5.96
CA THR A 289 17.16 -20.54 -5.88
C THR A 289 16.94 -21.09 -4.47
N LEU A 290 15.68 -21.10 -4.04
CA LEU A 290 15.22 -21.62 -2.75
C LEU A 290 14.12 -22.65 -2.97
N SER A 291 14.28 -23.86 -2.43
CA SER A 291 13.17 -24.82 -2.31
C SER A 291 12.49 -24.60 -0.95
N LEU A 292 11.20 -24.24 -0.98
CA LEU A 292 10.39 -23.88 0.17
C LEU A 292 9.25 -24.89 0.32
N LEU A 293 9.10 -25.43 1.52
CA LEU A 293 8.08 -26.39 1.91
C LEU A 293 6.91 -25.66 2.57
N ALA A 294 5.72 -25.79 2.01
CA ALA A 294 4.48 -25.29 2.58
C ALA A 294 3.91 -26.25 3.64
N PRO A 295 3.07 -25.78 4.58
CA PRO A 295 2.47 -26.62 5.61
C PRO A 295 1.55 -27.70 5.04
N THR A 296 0.83 -27.38 3.97
CA THR A 296 -0.10 -28.29 3.28
C THR A 296 0.02 -28.16 1.76
N VAL A 297 -0.49 -29.15 1.02
CA VAL A 297 -0.57 -29.10 -0.45
C VAL A 297 -1.46 -27.92 -0.90
N ASN A 298 -2.55 -27.66 -0.17
CA ASN A 298 -3.46 -26.54 -0.45
C ASN A 298 -2.77 -25.19 -0.33
N GLU A 299 -1.98 -24.99 0.74
CA GLU A 299 -1.18 -23.77 0.90
C GLU A 299 -0.17 -23.63 -0.23
N CYS A 300 0.50 -24.72 -0.61
CA CYS A 300 1.44 -24.69 -1.72
C CYS A 300 0.77 -24.27 -3.05
N ASN A 301 -0.39 -24.85 -3.37
CA ASN A 301 -1.17 -24.50 -4.55
C ASN A 301 -1.66 -23.03 -4.49
N LEU A 302 -2.01 -22.55 -3.29
CA LEU A 302 -2.41 -21.16 -3.08
C LEU A 302 -1.24 -20.21 -3.35
N TRP A 303 -0.04 -20.48 -2.86
CA TRP A 303 1.18 -19.73 -3.18
C TRP A 303 1.41 -19.64 -4.69
N VAL A 304 1.39 -20.78 -5.39
CA VAL A 304 1.57 -20.84 -6.85
C VAL A 304 0.56 -19.95 -7.56
N LYS A 305 -0.74 -20.14 -7.28
CA LYS A 305 -1.83 -19.38 -7.91
C LYS A 305 -1.71 -17.88 -7.66
N ARG A 306 -1.29 -17.47 -6.46
CA ARG A 306 -1.17 -16.05 -6.08
C ARG A 306 0.04 -15.39 -6.75
N ILE A 307 1.19 -16.09 -6.81
CA ILE A 307 2.39 -15.60 -7.50
C ILE A 307 2.13 -15.46 -9.00
N GLU A 308 1.50 -16.47 -9.62
CA GLU A 308 1.12 -16.44 -11.04
C GLU A 308 0.26 -15.23 -11.37
N LYS A 309 -0.82 -15.03 -10.61
CA LYS A 309 -1.71 -13.86 -10.77
C LYS A 309 -0.97 -12.52 -10.61
N CYS A 310 -0.01 -12.41 -9.68
CA CYS A 310 0.78 -11.19 -9.53
C CYS A 310 1.66 -10.92 -10.76
N LYS A 311 2.29 -11.97 -11.31
CA LYS A 311 3.09 -11.87 -12.52
C LYS A 311 2.26 -11.49 -13.74
N GLU A 312 1.07 -12.06 -13.90
CA GLU A 312 0.15 -11.69 -14.98
C GLU A 312 -0.21 -10.20 -14.94
N VAL A 313 -0.58 -9.69 -13.76
CA VAL A 313 -0.91 -8.27 -13.57
C VAL A 313 0.30 -7.40 -13.86
N TYR A 314 1.49 -7.77 -13.38
CA TYR A 314 2.72 -7.03 -13.66
C TYR A 314 3.02 -6.97 -15.16
N ASN A 315 3.01 -8.12 -15.84
CA ASN A 315 3.30 -8.21 -17.28
C ASN A 315 2.30 -7.41 -18.12
N LYS A 316 1.02 -7.41 -17.73
CA LYS A 316 -0.01 -6.59 -18.38
C LYS A 316 0.30 -5.09 -18.26
N VAL A 317 0.67 -4.62 -17.08
CA VAL A 317 1.05 -3.21 -16.87
C VAL A 317 2.36 -2.87 -17.59
N ASP A 318 3.34 -3.78 -17.56
CA ASP A 318 4.65 -3.56 -18.18
C ASP A 318 4.54 -3.44 -19.71
N SER A 319 3.78 -4.32 -20.36
CA SER A 319 3.53 -4.24 -21.81
C SER A 319 2.84 -2.93 -22.24
N LEU A 320 1.89 -2.43 -21.45
CA LEU A 320 1.26 -1.11 -21.67
C LEU A 320 2.25 0.05 -21.52
N SER A 321 3.29 -0.11 -20.69
CA SER A 321 4.31 0.92 -20.48
C SER A 321 5.38 0.95 -21.59
N GLN A 322 5.73 -0.21 -22.15
CA GLN A 322 6.74 -0.33 -23.21
C GLN A 322 6.27 0.20 -24.58
N THR A 323 4.96 0.19 -24.84
CA THR A 323 4.38 0.75 -26.08
C THR A 323 4.45 2.27 -26.15
N ARG A 324 4.80 2.97 -25.06
CA ARG A 324 5.06 4.41 -25.07
C ARG A 324 6.53 4.66 -25.44
N PRO A 325 6.84 5.30 -26.60
CA PRO A 325 8.22 5.58 -26.97
C PRO A 325 8.94 6.38 -25.87
N LYS A 326 10.13 5.94 -25.47
CA LYS A 326 10.96 6.60 -24.43
C LYS A 326 11.32 8.03 -24.83
N THR A 327 11.38 8.29 -26.13
CA THR A 327 11.53 9.59 -26.79
C THR A 327 10.78 9.48 -28.12
N LYS A 328 9.80 10.35 -28.38
CA LYS A 328 9.23 10.43 -29.73
C LYS A 328 10.35 10.93 -30.66
N PRO A 329 10.68 10.25 -31.77
CA PRO A 329 11.60 10.80 -32.76
C PRO A 329 11.03 12.14 -33.24
N HIS A 330 11.86 13.17 -33.21
CA HIS A 330 11.46 14.52 -33.61
C HIS A 330 11.39 14.61 -35.14
N LEU A 331 10.22 14.99 -35.67
CA LEU A 331 10.00 15.22 -37.10
C LEU A 331 9.94 16.73 -37.50
N GLY A 332 10.29 17.66 -36.62
CA GLY A 332 10.21 19.11 -36.87
C GLY A 332 11.53 19.80 -37.26
N LYS A 333 11.47 21.06 -37.71
CA LYS A 333 12.65 21.95 -37.82
C LYS A 333 13.18 22.28 -36.42
N SER A 334 14.49 22.13 -36.22
CA SER A 334 15.19 22.50 -34.98
C SER A 334 16.06 23.73 -35.25
N CYS A 335 16.15 24.67 -34.30
CA CYS A 335 16.96 25.89 -34.43
C CYS A 335 18.37 25.78 -33.84
N GLY A 336 18.72 24.62 -33.28
CA GLY A 336 20.03 24.37 -32.72
C GLY A 336 20.05 23.10 -31.87
N ARG A 337 21.21 22.79 -31.33
CA ARG A 337 21.41 21.71 -30.36
C ARG A 337 22.05 22.23 -29.09
N LEU A 338 21.70 21.59 -27.98
CA LEU A 338 22.36 21.75 -26.70
C LEU A 338 22.97 20.42 -26.28
N LEU A 339 24.30 20.38 -26.18
CA LEU A 339 25.02 19.28 -25.55
C LEU A 339 25.16 19.57 -24.06
N VAL A 340 24.82 18.60 -23.24
CA VAL A 340 24.77 18.71 -21.78
C VAL A 340 25.61 17.59 -21.20
N LEU A 341 26.67 17.96 -20.49
CA LEU A 341 27.48 17.03 -19.71
C LEU A 341 27.15 17.22 -18.23
N VAL A 342 26.46 16.25 -17.64
CA VAL A 342 26.22 16.20 -16.20
C VAL A 342 27.46 15.59 -15.54
N GLN A 343 28.26 16.41 -14.86
CA GLN A 343 29.58 16.00 -14.39
C GLN A 343 29.52 15.33 -13.01
N LYS A 344 29.15 16.11 -12.00
CA LYS A 344 29.22 15.71 -10.59
C LYS A 344 28.19 16.42 -9.74
N GLY A 345 27.93 15.89 -8.55
CA GLY A 345 27.03 16.50 -7.59
C GLY A 345 27.47 16.25 -6.15
N LYS A 346 26.97 17.05 -5.21
CA LYS A 346 27.26 16.87 -3.78
C LYS A 346 26.16 17.45 -2.91
N ARG A 347 26.20 17.10 -1.62
CA ARG A 347 25.31 17.58 -0.55
C ARG A 347 23.83 17.19 -0.72
N PHE A 348 23.55 16.06 -1.35
CA PHE A 348 22.18 15.54 -1.35
C PHE A 348 21.81 15.03 0.03
N VAL A 349 20.56 15.29 0.42
CA VAL A 349 20.01 14.89 1.72
C VAL A 349 18.73 14.09 1.46
N SER A 350 18.64 12.92 2.10
CA SER A 350 17.47 12.05 2.14
C SER A 350 17.09 11.86 3.59
N SER A 351 15.84 12.16 3.94
CA SER A 351 15.32 12.01 5.31
C SER A 351 16.25 12.57 6.41
N GLY A 352 16.85 13.75 6.16
CA GLY A 352 17.76 14.43 7.08
C GLY A 352 19.17 13.86 7.17
N LYS A 353 19.54 12.89 6.32
CA LYS A 353 20.90 12.30 6.26
C LYS A 353 21.56 12.54 4.91
N PRO A 354 22.90 12.67 4.83
CA PRO A 354 23.61 12.69 3.56
C PRO A 354 23.30 11.46 2.73
N HIS A 355 23.05 11.64 1.43
CA HIS A 355 22.69 10.58 0.50
C HIS A 355 23.60 10.61 -0.73
N THR A 356 24.28 9.50 -1.02
CA THR A 356 25.25 9.39 -2.13
C THR A 356 24.98 8.19 -3.05
N ASP A 357 24.19 7.24 -2.56
CA ASP A 357 24.11 5.92 -3.18
C ASP A 357 22.96 5.87 -4.17
N ASN A 358 23.18 5.23 -5.32
CA ASN A 358 22.16 5.03 -6.36
C ASN A 358 21.48 6.33 -6.84
N VAL A 359 22.23 7.44 -6.91
CA VAL A 359 21.70 8.73 -7.35
C VAL A 359 21.85 8.88 -8.86
N TYR A 360 20.81 9.36 -9.54
CA TYR A 360 20.88 9.70 -10.96
C TYR A 360 20.25 11.06 -11.25
N CYS A 361 20.65 11.66 -12.37
CA CYS A 361 20.09 12.92 -12.84
C CYS A 361 19.28 12.70 -14.10
N LYS A 362 18.03 13.15 -14.08
CA LYS A 362 17.13 13.21 -15.23
C LYS A 362 17.15 14.61 -15.81
N VAL A 363 17.37 14.72 -17.11
CA VAL A 363 17.42 16.00 -17.82
C VAL A 363 16.28 16.05 -18.84
N THR A 364 15.49 17.12 -18.81
CA THR A 364 14.33 17.29 -19.69
C THR A 364 14.34 18.65 -20.37
N LEU A 365 14.02 18.66 -21.67
CA LEU A 365 13.80 19.85 -22.48
C LEU A 365 12.54 19.63 -23.32
N GLY A 366 11.44 20.31 -22.96
CA GLY A 366 10.14 20.08 -23.59
C GLY A 366 9.69 18.63 -23.42
N ASP A 367 9.53 17.90 -24.53
CA ASP A 367 9.17 16.49 -24.58
C ASP A 367 10.39 15.53 -24.65
N GLN A 368 11.60 16.07 -24.79
CA GLN A 368 12.83 15.29 -24.78
C GLN A 368 13.24 15.01 -23.34
N ARG A 369 13.57 13.74 -23.05
CA ARG A 369 14.01 13.29 -21.73
C ARG A 369 15.17 12.31 -21.88
N GLN A 370 16.22 12.53 -21.11
CA GLN A 370 17.36 11.62 -20.97
C GLN A 370 17.74 11.54 -19.49
N GLN A 371 18.46 10.51 -19.09
CA GLN A 371 18.89 10.31 -17.71
C GLN A 371 20.31 9.75 -17.68
N THR A 372 21.05 10.07 -16.63
CA THR A 372 22.37 9.50 -16.38
C THR A 372 22.25 8.04 -15.95
N ASP A 373 23.36 7.31 -16.02
CA ASP A 373 23.53 6.12 -15.21
C ASP A 373 23.53 6.48 -13.71
N LEU A 374 23.46 5.47 -12.84
CA LEU A 374 23.61 5.68 -11.39
C LEU A 374 25.02 6.20 -11.07
N SER A 375 25.11 7.02 -10.02
CA SER A 375 26.36 7.56 -9.52
C SER A 375 27.37 6.45 -9.23
N LYS A 376 28.62 6.70 -9.58
CA LYS A 376 29.75 5.87 -9.13
C LYS A 376 30.39 6.56 -7.94
N ASP A 377 30.64 5.80 -6.88
CA ASP A 377 31.38 6.31 -5.73
C ASP A 377 32.81 6.64 -6.12
N GLN A 378 33.22 7.89 -5.91
CA GLN A 378 34.62 8.23 -5.74
C GLN A 378 34.86 8.48 -4.25
N ILE A 379 35.18 7.41 -3.51
CA ILE A 379 35.91 7.57 -2.26
C ILE A 379 37.29 8.09 -2.67
N ILE A 380 37.58 9.36 -2.40
CA ILE A 380 38.93 9.89 -2.55
C ILE A 380 39.79 9.27 -1.44
N ASN A 381 40.30 8.06 -1.66
CA ASN A 381 41.38 7.47 -0.88
C ASN A 381 42.72 8.10 -1.30
N GLY A 382 42.81 9.42 -1.25
CA GLY A 382 44.07 10.14 -1.37
C GLY A 382 44.51 10.54 0.04
N ASN A 383 45.73 10.16 0.45
CA ASN A 383 46.36 10.53 1.71
C ASN A 383 46.04 11.99 2.09
N VAL A 384 45.12 12.19 3.03
CA VAL A 384 44.73 13.53 3.49
C VAL A 384 45.69 13.94 4.62
N PRO A 385 46.43 15.05 4.51
CA PRO A 385 47.18 15.59 5.65
C PRO A 385 46.21 15.94 6.78
N GLN A 386 46.57 15.60 8.02
CA GLN A 386 45.72 15.58 9.22
C GLN A 386 45.05 16.92 9.63
N ASN A 387 45.14 17.98 8.84
CA ASN A 387 44.65 19.33 9.16
C ASN A 387 43.68 19.92 8.11
N SER A 388 42.91 19.12 7.37
CA SER A 388 41.90 19.65 6.43
C SER A 388 40.46 19.38 6.88
N ALA A 389 39.58 20.35 6.63
CA ALA A 389 38.15 20.29 6.94
C ALA A 389 37.49 19.01 6.36
N PRO A 390 36.43 18.48 7.00
CA PRO A 390 35.76 17.26 6.53
C PRO A 390 35.34 17.39 5.06
N GLN A 391 35.86 16.51 4.21
CA GLN A 391 35.54 16.51 2.78
C GLN A 391 34.08 16.10 2.57
N VAL A 392 33.33 16.94 1.85
CA VAL A 392 31.95 16.67 1.50
C VAL A 392 31.89 15.58 0.43
N PRO A 393 31.15 14.48 0.65
CA PRO A 393 31.00 13.40 -0.33
C PRO A 393 30.50 13.95 -1.67
N THR A 394 31.20 13.60 -2.75
CA THR A 394 30.90 14.07 -4.10
C THR A 394 30.71 12.86 -5.01
N ILE A 395 29.59 12.82 -5.73
CA ILE A 395 29.29 11.78 -6.71
C ILE A 395 29.59 12.26 -8.12
N VAL A 396 29.97 11.35 -9.00
CA VAL A 396 30.37 11.65 -10.38
C VAL A 396 29.55 10.80 -11.35
N TRP A 397 29.02 11.46 -12.39
CA TRP A 397 28.32 10.82 -13.51
C TRP A 397 29.12 10.93 -14.81
N ASN A 398 29.64 12.13 -15.13
CA ASN A 398 30.28 12.45 -16.41
C ASN A 398 29.51 11.91 -17.62
N TYR A 399 28.19 12.14 -17.62
CA TYR A 399 27.28 11.60 -18.64
C TYR A 399 26.87 12.71 -19.61
N SER A 400 27.08 12.45 -20.91
CA SER A 400 26.78 13.40 -21.99
C SER A 400 25.41 13.11 -22.60
N MET A 401 24.63 14.16 -22.84
CA MET A 401 23.29 14.13 -23.40
C MET A 401 23.17 15.19 -24.48
N GLN A 402 22.37 14.94 -25.51
CA GLN A 402 22.12 15.93 -26.57
C GLN A 402 20.62 16.21 -26.71
N PHE A 403 20.26 17.48 -26.77
CA PHE A 403 18.89 17.95 -26.93
C PHE A 403 18.79 18.85 -28.17
N GLN A 404 17.70 18.71 -28.92
CA GLN A 404 17.37 19.60 -30.04
C GLN A 404 16.53 20.78 -29.55
N LEU A 405 16.85 21.99 -30.00
CA LEU A 405 16.15 23.22 -29.62
C LEU A 405 15.08 23.54 -30.66
N ARG A 406 13.92 24.01 -30.18
CA ARG A 406 12.79 24.48 -31.00
C ARG A 406 12.61 25.98 -30.89
N ASN A 407 12.72 26.53 -29.67
CA ASN A 407 12.50 27.95 -29.41
C ASN A 407 13.37 28.41 -28.23
N LEU A 408 14.35 29.25 -28.54
CA LEU A 408 15.34 29.74 -27.59
C LEU A 408 14.71 30.60 -26.47
N GLU A 409 13.59 31.28 -26.73
CA GLU A 409 12.95 32.20 -25.78
C GLU A 409 12.09 31.47 -24.74
N THR A 410 11.42 30.40 -25.15
CA THR A 410 10.42 29.72 -24.30
C THR A 410 10.96 28.46 -23.64
N GLU A 411 11.99 27.83 -24.21
CA GLU A 411 12.47 26.55 -23.71
C GLU A 411 13.29 26.68 -22.43
N VAL A 412 13.04 25.72 -21.53
CA VAL A 412 13.70 25.59 -20.23
C VAL A 412 14.25 24.19 -20.12
N ILE A 413 15.55 24.08 -19.89
CA ILE A 413 16.16 22.80 -19.54
C ILE A 413 16.06 22.59 -18.03
N THR A 414 15.55 21.42 -17.65
CA THR A 414 15.37 21.02 -16.26
C THR A 414 16.31 19.88 -15.92
N PHE A 415 16.98 19.99 -14.78
CA PHE A 415 17.79 18.95 -14.16
C PHE A 415 17.11 18.51 -12.88
N THR A 416 16.68 17.26 -12.80
CA THR A 416 16.08 16.70 -11.60
C THR A 416 16.91 15.53 -11.11
N VAL A 417 17.33 15.58 -9.85
CA VAL A 417 18.13 14.53 -9.23
C VAL A 417 17.23 13.64 -8.38
N TYR A 418 17.43 12.33 -8.51
CA TYR A 418 16.67 11.31 -7.81
C TYR A 418 17.58 10.28 -7.13
N GLY A 419 17.17 9.81 -5.96
CA GLY A 419 17.71 8.62 -5.32
C GLY A 419 16.89 7.40 -5.75
N LEU A 420 17.51 6.45 -6.44
CA LEU A 420 16.81 5.27 -6.93
C LEU A 420 16.30 4.44 -5.75
N ASN A 421 15.02 4.11 -5.76
CA ASN A 421 14.45 3.18 -4.79
C ASN A 421 13.82 1.98 -5.51
N LEU A 422 14.27 0.78 -5.16
CA LEU A 422 13.81 -0.44 -5.83
C LEU A 422 12.36 -0.78 -5.46
N TYR A 423 11.90 -0.38 -4.28
CA TYR A 423 10.63 -0.83 -3.72
C TYR A 423 9.56 0.25 -3.73
N CYS A 424 9.90 1.54 -3.68
CA CYS A 424 8.94 2.63 -3.82
C CYS A 424 9.41 3.61 -4.90
N PRO A 425 8.58 4.60 -5.32
CA PRO A 425 9.02 5.65 -6.21
C PRO A 425 10.33 6.30 -5.76
N ASP A 426 11.15 6.67 -6.74
CA ASP A 426 12.44 7.29 -6.49
C ASP A 426 12.31 8.56 -5.65
N GLU A 427 13.25 8.73 -4.72
CA GLU A 427 13.27 9.87 -3.83
C GLU A 427 13.71 11.11 -4.59
N PHE A 428 12.93 12.18 -4.50
CA PHE A 428 13.30 13.46 -5.10
C PHE A 428 14.41 14.14 -4.28
N LEU A 429 15.57 14.34 -4.91
CA LEU A 429 16.75 14.95 -4.28
C LEU A 429 17.03 16.38 -4.78
N GLY A 430 16.07 16.96 -5.50
CA GLY A 430 16.07 18.36 -5.87
C GLY A 430 16.07 18.61 -7.38
N ARG A 431 15.81 19.87 -7.73
CA ARG A 431 15.67 20.30 -9.13
C ARG A 431 16.33 21.65 -9.39
N ALA A 432 16.97 21.79 -10.55
CA ALA A 432 17.43 23.07 -11.09
C ALA A 432 16.88 23.28 -12.50
N GLU A 433 16.65 24.53 -12.86
CA GLU A 433 16.13 24.93 -14.17
C GLU A 433 17.01 26.03 -14.76
N LEU A 434 17.20 26.00 -16.08
CA LEU A 434 17.87 27.05 -16.84
C LEU A 434 17.07 27.37 -18.10
N LYS A 435 16.84 28.66 -18.37
CA LYS A 435 16.26 29.08 -19.65
C LYS A 435 17.33 29.03 -20.73
N ILE A 436 16.96 28.57 -21.92
CA ILE A 436 17.89 28.49 -23.05
C ILE A 436 18.41 29.88 -23.45
N ILE A 437 17.56 30.92 -23.38
CA ILE A 437 17.96 32.31 -23.66
C ILE A 437 19.07 32.81 -22.73
N ASP A 438 19.07 32.38 -21.46
CA ASP A 438 20.09 32.80 -20.49
C ASP A 438 21.42 32.10 -20.76
N ILE A 439 21.37 30.83 -21.18
CA ILE A 439 22.55 30.09 -21.65
C ILE A 439 23.14 30.78 -22.89
N LEU A 440 22.30 31.17 -23.85
CA LEU A 440 22.74 31.87 -25.07
C LEU A 440 23.48 33.17 -24.75
N ARG A 441 22.89 34.02 -23.91
CA ARG A 441 23.49 35.30 -23.48
C ARG A 441 24.85 35.11 -22.82
N GLU A 442 25.02 34.05 -22.03
CA GLU A 442 26.30 33.76 -21.38
C GLU A 442 27.34 33.21 -22.36
N THR A 443 26.92 32.36 -23.31
CA THR A 443 27.83 31.82 -24.33
C THR A 443 28.35 32.88 -25.31
N GLN A 444 27.65 34.01 -25.49
CA GLN A 444 28.14 35.12 -26.32
C GLN A 444 29.48 35.70 -25.84
N ASN A 445 29.81 35.55 -24.55
CA ASN A 445 31.02 36.08 -23.95
C ASN A 445 32.16 35.05 -23.82
N THR A 446 31.94 33.80 -24.27
CA THR A 446 32.92 32.71 -24.10
C THR A 446 33.01 31.85 -25.36
N ASN A 447 34.22 31.67 -25.88
CA ASN A 447 34.44 30.70 -26.97
C ASN A 447 34.39 29.27 -26.41
N GLY A 448 33.22 28.64 -26.52
CA GLY A 448 33.02 27.23 -26.22
C GLY A 448 32.06 26.94 -25.05
N PRO A 449 32.07 25.70 -24.54
CA PRO A 449 31.08 25.25 -23.57
C PRO A 449 31.23 25.91 -22.19
N ILE A 450 30.13 26.37 -21.63
CA ILE A 450 30.08 26.99 -20.29
C ILE A 450 29.93 25.91 -19.21
N THR A 451 30.58 26.11 -18.06
CA THR A 451 30.41 25.24 -16.89
C THR A 451 29.60 25.97 -15.83
N LYS A 452 28.48 25.38 -15.43
CA LYS A 452 27.59 25.93 -14.41
C LYS A 452 27.51 25.04 -13.19
N LYS A 453 27.52 25.69 -12.05
CA LYS A 453 27.20 25.10 -10.76
C LYS A 453 25.75 25.46 -10.42
N LEU A 454 24.89 24.46 -10.38
CA LEU A 454 23.47 24.62 -10.15
C LEU A 454 23.12 24.18 -8.73
N ILE A 455 22.49 25.09 -7.98
CA ILE A 455 21.89 24.77 -6.69
C ILE A 455 20.54 24.11 -6.94
N LEU A 456 20.27 23.02 -6.26
CA LEU A 456 18.99 22.34 -6.35
C LEU A 456 17.98 23.00 -5.40
N HIS A 457 16.76 23.17 -5.91
CA HIS A 457 15.63 23.74 -5.20
C HIS A 457 14.64 22.65 -4.77
N GLN A 458 13.70 23.03 -3.89
CA GLN A 458 12.68 22.15 -3.29
C GLN A 458 13.27 21.06 -2.37
N VAL A 459 14.52 21.23 -1.95
CA VAL A 459 15.24 20.36 -1.01
C VAL A 459 16.09 21.20 -0.07
N GLU A 460 16.50 20.63 1.07
CA GLU A 460 17.34 21.31 2.07
C GLU A 460 18.72 21.67 1.54
N SER A 461 19.31 20.78 0.74
CA SER A 461 20.64 20.96 0.18
C SER A 461 20.82 20.06 -1.03
N GLY A 462 21.69 20.48 -1.95
CA GLY A 462 22.02 19.75 -3.15
C GLY A 462 22.59 20.68 -4.19
N GLU A 463 23.64 20.24 -4.87
CA GLU A 463 24.16 20.95 -6.03
C GLU A 463 24.75 20.00 -7.06
N ILE A 464 24.64 20.41 -8.32
CA ILE A 464 25.24 19.69 -9.46
C ILE A 464 26.11 20.64 -10.27
N VAL A 465 27.12 20.08 -10.93
CA VAL A 465 27.96 20.77 -11.89
C VAL A 465 27.67 20.21 -13.27
N VAL A 466 27.30 21.09 -14.19
CA VAL A 466 26.96 20.75 -15.56
C VAL A 466 27.80 21.59 -16.52
N LYS A 467 28.14 21.00 -17.66
CA LYS A 467 28.80 21.70 -18.76
C LYS A 467 27.87 21.72 -19.97
N LEU A 468 27.67 22.90 -20.54
CA LEU A 468 26.65 23.18 -21.54
C LEU A 468 27.32 23.73 -22.79
N ASP A 469 27.07 23.09 -23.93
CA ASP A 469 27.57 23.52 -25.24
C ASP A 469 26.37 23.79 -26.16
N LEU A 470 26.14 25.06 -26.45
CA LEU A 470 25.02 25.51 -27.27
C LEU A 470 25.52 25.78 -28.68
N GLN A 471 24.92 25.11 -29.67
CA GLN A 471 25.20 25.35 -31.08
C GLN A 471 23.90 25.63 -31.83
N LEU A 472 23.78 26.83 -32.39
CA LEU A 472 22.67 27.17 -33.28
C LEU A 472 22.93 26.58 -34.67
N PHE A 473 21.86 26.21 -35.38
CA PHE A 473 21.98 25.79 -36.77
C PHE A 473 21.84 27.02 -37.66
N ASP A 474 22.77 27.17 -38.60
CA ASP A 474 22.64 28.14 -39.67
C ASP A 474 21.49 27.68 -40.58
N PHE A 475 20.54 28.58 -40.82
CA PHE A 475 19.43 28.36 -41.75
C PHE A 475 19.59 29.18 -43.02
#